data_AF-A0A534VGQ7-F1
#
_entry.id   AF-A0A534VGQ7-F1
#
_cell.length_a   1.000
_cell.length_b   1.000
_cell.length_c   1.000
_cell.angle_alpha   90.00
_cell.angle_beta   90.00
_cell.angle_gamma   90.00
#
_symmetry.space_group_name_H-M   'P 1'
#
loop_
_entity.id
_entity.type
_entity.pdbx_description
1 polymer ?
#
loop_
_entity_poly.entity_id
_entity_poly.type
_entity_poly.pdbx_seq_one_letter_code
_entity_poly.pdbx_strand_id
1 'polypeptide(L)'
;AVLVDGGAVVHPIALREQGAGLDGQALHEAGLADGTGGFIAAPAAFASGELAALAGVRDGDLVAASSDLDTFASTLIGEVNRIQTNAGAGAVDLDGGSTATVPLFGGTDARTITVLLTGADAGRKIGAALSTDPGDNQNALNLADLRTRTQAALGKATFSGYLADLTGAVGEGAARARDTAQASEALQQQLQNQRDSFSGVNLNEELTNLLRYQRAFQASAEAMNVANQILDELMSVIR
;
A
#
# COMPACT_ATOMS: atom_id res chain seq x y z
N ALA A 1 9.03 -3.86 15.03
CA ALA A 1 9.94 -4.59 15.93
C ALA A 1 10.30 -3.66 17.09
N VAL A 2 10.10 -4.09 18.33
CA VAL A 2 10.63 -3.37 19.49
C VAL A 2 12.01 -3.96 19.77
N LEU A 3 13.04 -3.13 19.85
CA LEU A 3 14.36 -3.62 20.28
C LEU A 3 14.25 -3.94 21.78
N VAL A 4 14.20 -5.24 22.07
CA VAL A 4 14.21 -5.76 23.43
C VAL A 4 15.62 -6.22 23.71
N ASP A 5 16.32 -5.52 24.60
CA ASP A 5 17.60 -5.97 25.15
C ASP A 5 17.36 -6.41 26.61
N GLY A 6 17.81 -7.61 26.95
CA GLY A 6 17.66 -8.16 28.30
C GLY A 6 16.21 -8.25 28.84
N GLY A 7 15.19 -8.21 27.98
CA GLY A 7 13.77 -8.23 28.38
C GLY A 7 13.14 -6.85 28.62
N ALA A 8 13.89 -5.75 28.45
CA ALA A 8 13.39 -4.39 28.53
C ALA A 8 13.27 -3.75 27.14
N VAL A 9 12.19 -2.99 26.92
CA VAL A 9 11.99 -2.21 25.69
C VAL A 9 12.97 -1.03 25.69
N VAL A 10 13.94 -1.05 24.78
CA VAL A 10 14.98 0.00 24.67
C VAL A 10 14.52 1.17 23.80
N HIS A 11 13.71 0.88 22.77
CA HIS A 11 13.17 1.87 21.84
C HIS A 11 11.72 1.51 21.45
N PRO A 12 10.70 2.29 21.88
CA PRO A 12 9.31 2.05 21.48
C PRO A 12 9.04 2.54 20.05
N ILE A 13 7.94 2.09 19.44
CA ILE A 13 7.47 2.60 18.14
C ILE A 13 6.99 4.05 18.33
N ALA A 14 7.40 4.93 17.43
CA ALA A 14 6.94 6.32 17.36
C ALA A 14 6.26 6.60 16.03
N LEU A 15 5.30 7.53 16.02
CA LEU A 15 4.67 8.06 14.82
C LEU A 15 5.02 9.54 14.68
N ARG A 16 5.31 9.99 13.47
CA ARG A 16 5.57 11.39 13.14
C ARG A 16 4.72 11.82 11.94
N GLU A 17 4.09 12.98 12.02
CA GLU A 17 3.36 13.54 10.88
C GLU A 17 4.32 13.99 9.77
N GLN A 18 4.04 13.61 8.52
CA GLN A 18 4.83 13.87 7.31
C GLN A 18 4.04 14.68 6.26
N GLY A 19 3.08 15.48 6.70
CA GLY A 19 2.23 16.31 5.82
C GLY A 19 0.82 15.75 5.69
N ALA A 20 0.09 16.17 4.65
CA ALA A 20 -1.30 15.81 4.42
C ALA A 20 -1.46 14.90 3.19
N GLY A 21 -2.26 13.87 3.33
CA GLY A 21 -2.71 12.99 2.26
C GLY A 21 -3.70 13.69 1.34
N LEU A 22 -4.06 13.01 0.25
CA LEU A 22 -4.99 13.53 -0.77
C LEU A 22 -6.42 13.72 -0.24
N ASP A 23 -6.75 13.08 0.89
CA ASP A 23 -7.99 13.23 1.66
C ASP A 23 -7.92 14.36 2.70
N GLY A 24 -6.80 15.08 2.77
CA GLY A 24 -6.54 16.13 3.75
C GLY A 24 -6.16 15.61 5.15
N GLN A 25 -6.03 14.29 5.34
CA GLN A 25 -5.62 13.70 6.62
C GLN A 25 -4.10 13.71 6.78
N ALA A 26 -3.60 13.76 8.01
CA ALA A 26 -2.16 13.74 8.24
C ALA A 26 -1.57 12.37 7.85
N LEU A 27 -0.52 12.39 7.02
CA LEU A 27 0.31 11.20 6.77
C LEU A 27 1.21 10.98 7.98
N HIS A 28 1.31 9.74 8.44
CA HIS A 28 2.16 9.39 9.57
C HIS A 28 3.27 8.44 9.14
N GLU A 29 4.51 8.76 9.49
CA GLU A 29 5.67 7.89 9.38
C GLU A 29 5.85 7.11 10.67
N ALA A 30 6.09 5.80 10.55
CA ALA A 30 6.42 4.94 11.68
C ALA A 30 7.94 4.82 11.82
N GLY A 31 8.42 4.99 13.05
CA GLY A 31 9.83 4.89 13.41
C GLY A 31 10.01 4.38 14.83
N LEU A 32 11.16 4.67 15.42
CA LEU A 32 11.48 4.34 16.81
C LEU A 32 11.66 5.64 17.61
N ALA A 33 11.35 5.63 18.90
CA ALA A 33 11.73 6.73 19.79
C ALA A 33 13.11 6.45 20.40
N ASP A 34 13.99 7.45 20.43
CA ASP A 34 15.22 7.40 21.23
C ASP A 34 14.91 7.45 22.75
N GLY A 35 15.93 7.28 23.59
CA GLY A 35 15.78 7.32 25.06
C GLY A 35 15.34 8.68 25.63
N THR A 36 15.24 9.72 24.80
CA THR A 36 14.77 11.06 25.12
C THR A 36 13.41 11.41 24.48
N GLY A 37 12.82 10.47 23.72
CA GLY A 37 11.56 10.66 22.99
C GLY A 37 11.69 11.24 21.58
N GLY A 38 12.92 11.42 21.07
CA GLY A 38 13.19 11.88 19.70
C GLY A 38 12.86 10.81 18.66
N PHE A 39 12.30 11.22 17.52
CA PHE A 39 11.93 10.30 16.43
C PHE A 39 13.17 9.86 15.63
N ILE A 40 13.41 8.55 15.58
CA ILE A 40 14.39 7.89 14.72
C ILE A 40 13.64 7.27 13.53
N ALA A 41 13.90 7.77 12.32
CA ALA A 41 13.43 7.14 11.10
C ALA A 41 14.11 5.76 10.96
N ALA A 42 13.32 4.70 11.01
CA ALA A 42 13.82 3.33 10.94
C ALA A 42 13.05 2.51 9.90
N PRO A 43 13.09 2.88 8.60
CA PRO A 43 12.37 2.17 7.55
C PRO A 43 12.79 0.69 7.46
N ALA A 44 14.05 0.38 7.76
CA ALA A 44 14.57 -0.99 7.81
C ALA A 44 14.16 -1.79 9.07
N ALA A 45 13.66 -1.14 10.13
CA ALA A 45 13.20 -1.84 11.34
C ALA A 45 11.86 -2.58 11.13
N PHE A 46 11.16 -2.26 10.04
CA PHE A 46 9.97 -2.96 9.56
C PHE A 46 10.32 -3.69 8.26
N ALA A 47 11.18 -4.70 8.35
CA ALA A 47 11.66 -5.45 7.18
C ALA A 47 10.67 -6.51 6.66
N SER A 48 9.63 -6.84 7.42
CA SER A 48 8.63 -7.85 7.04
C SER A 48 7.28 -7.64 7.73
N GLY A 49 6.28 -8.41 7.30
CA GLY A 49 4.92 -8.36 7.82
C GLY A 49 4.10 -7.21 7.25
N GLU A 50 2.93 -6.99 7.84
CA GLU A 50 1.94 -6.03 7.36
C GLU A 50 2.46 -4.58 7.36
N LEU A 51 3.17 -4.17 8.41
CA LEU A 51 3.73 -2.82 8.52
C LEU A 51 4.77 -2.53 7.43
N ALA A 52 5.60 -3.52 7.10
CA ALA A 52 6.58 -3.39 6.02
C ALA A 52 5.89 -3.26 4.66
N ALA A 53 4.85 -4.06 4.42
CA ALA A 53 4.08 -4.03 3.19
C ALA A 53 3.35 -2.68 3.02
N LEU A 54 2.69 -2.18 4.07
CA LEU A 54 2.02 -0.88 4.06
C LEU A 54 3.00 0.27 3.85
N ALA A 55 4.18 0.23 4.48
CA ALA A 55 5.22 1.22 4.25
C ALA A 55 5.74 1.18 2.81
N GLY A 56 5.94 -0.02 2.25
CA GLY A 56 6.34 -0.19 0.84
C GLY A 56 5.32 0.38 -0.15
N VAL A 57 4.03 0.15 0.09
CA VAL A 57 2.96 0.73 -0.74
C VAL A 57 2.95 2.27 -0.60
N ARG A 58 3.02 2.78 0.63
CA ARG A 58 2.97 4.23 0.88
C ARG A 58 4.17 4.97 0.29
N ASP A 59 5.38 4.48 0.56
CA ASP A 59 6.64 5.18 0.25
C ASP A 59 7.19 4.84 -1.14
N GLY A 60 6.72 3.75 -1.74
CA GLY A 60 7.14 3.26 -3.06
C GLY A 60 6.03 3.35 -4.09
N ASP A 61 5.06 2.43 -4.02
CA ASP A 61 4.07 2.24 -5.08
C ASP A 61 3.21 3.49 -5.31
N LEU A 62 2.73 4.13 -4.24
CA LEU A 62 1.93 5.36 -4.33
C LEU A 62 2.76 6.57 -4.75
N VAL A 63 4.03 6.64 -4.34
CA VAL A 63 4.94 7.71 -4.77
C VAL A 63 5.20 7.61 -6.28
N ALA A 64 5.44 6.39 -6.79
CA ALA A 64 5.60 6.14 -8.21
C ALA A 64 4.33 6.51 -9.00
N ALA A 65 3.17 6.04 -8.55
CA ALA A 65 1.89 6.35 -9.20
C ALA A 65 1.58 7.86 -9.20
N SER A 66 1.91 8.58 -8.12
CA SER A 66 1.77 10.04 -8.06
C SER A 66 2.69 10.72 -9.07
N SER A 67 3.94 10.28 -9.17
CA SER A 67 4.90 10.82 -10.13
C SER A 67 4.45 10.60 -11.59
N ASP A 68 3.86 9.44 -11.89
CA ASP A 68 3.30 9.16 -13.21
C ASP A 68 2.10 10.06 -13.51
N LEU A 69 1.22 10.28 -12.52
CA LEU A 69 0.09 11.18 -12.66
C LEU A 69 0.52 12.64 -12.86
N ASP A 70 1.57 13.09 -12.16
CA ASP A 70 2.16 14.41 -12.35
C ASP A 70 2.80 14.58 -13.73
N THR A 71 3.43 13.51 -14.25
CA THR A 71 3.97 13.47 -15.61
C THR A 71 2.85 13.57 -16.65
N PHE A 72 1.74 12.86 -16.44
CA PHE A 72 0.55 12.98 -17.27
C PHE A 72 -0.02 14.40 -17.26
N ALA A 73 -0.23 14.97 -16.07
CA ALA A 73 -0.83 16.28 -15.90
C ALA A 73 0.04 17.40 -16.49
N SER A 74 1.33 17.40 -16.19
CA SER A 74 2.28 18.37 -16.75
C SER A 74 2.35 18.31 -18.27
N THR A 75 2.32 17.10 -18.85
CA THR A 75 2.29 16.92 -20.32
C THR A 75 0.98 17.42 -20.92
N LEU A 76 -0.16 17.14 -20.28
CA LEU A 76 -1.47 17.62 -20.73
C LEU A 76 -1.54 19.14 -20.71
N ILE A 77 -1.15 19.76 -19.60
CA ILE A 77 -1.06 21.21 -19.43
C ILE A 77 -0.19 21.81 -20.54
N GLY A 78 1.02 21.27 -20.71
CA GLY A 78 1.99 21.74 -21.69
C GLY A 78 1.46 21.68 -23.11
N GLU A 79 0.96 20.52 -23.55
CA GLU A 79 0.50 20.35 -24.93
C GLU A 79 -0.76 21.16 -25.25
N VAL A 80 -1.73 21.20 -24.33
CA VAL A 80 -2.95 21.97 -24.54
C VAL A 80 -2.64 23.46 -24.57
N ASN A 81 -1.82 23.96 -23.65
CA ASN A 81 -1.38 25.36 -23.67
C ASN A 81 -0.56 25.71 -24.90
N ARG A 82 0.33 24.79 -25.33
CA ARG A 82 1.11 24.95 -26.55
C ARG A 82 0.18 25.09 -27.76
N ILE A 83 -0.89 24.28 -27.87
CA ILE A 83 -1.85 24.42 -28.96
C ILE A 83 -2.65 25.71 -28.80
N GLN A 84 -3.28 25.95 -27.64
CA GLN A 84 -4.08 27.15 -27.33
C GLN A 84 -3.35 28.46 -27.68
N THR A 85 -2.04 28.53 -27.49
CA THR A 85 -1.21 29.72 -27.75
C THR A 85 -0.52 29.70 -29.11
N ASN A 86 -0.72 28.66 -29.93
CA ASN A 86 0.05 28.35 -31.14
C ASN A 86 1.57 28.42 -30.90
N ALA A 87 2.04 27.72 -29.88
CA ALA A 87 3.42 27.72 -29.39
C ALA A 87 3.96 29.13 -29.11
N GLY A 88 3.09 30.02 -28.61
CA GLY A 88 3.42 31.43 -28.35
C GLY A 88 3.38 32.34 -29.57
N ALA A 89 3.13 31.82 -30.78
CA ALA A 89 2.93 32.66 -31.97
C ALA A 89 1.58 33.41 -31.95
N GLY A 90 0.64 32.94 -31.13
CA GLY A 90 -0.69 33.51 -30.98
C GLY A 90 -1.70 32.87 -31.92
N ALA A 91 -2.51 31.96 -31.39
CA ALA A 91 -3.74 31.58 -32.06
C ALA A 91 -4.75 32.74 -31.97
N VAL A 92 -5.80 32.67 -32.78
CA VAL A 92 -6.84 33.69 -32.85
C VAL A 92 -8.07 33.20 -32.10
N ASP A 93 -8.54 34.03 -31.18
CA ASP A 93 -9.75 33.79 -30.40
C ASP A 93 -11.02 34.24 -31.15
N LEU A 94 -12.19 34.11 -30.52
CA LEU A 94 -13.47 34.46 -31.16
C LEU A 94 -13.62 35.95 -31.47
N ASP A 95 -12.88 36.80 -30.75
CA ASP A 95 -12.90 38.26 -30.88
C ASP A 95 -11.79 38.78 -31.82
N GLY A 96 -11.03 37.87 -32.45
CA GLY A 96 -9.88 38.21 -33.29
C GLY A 96 -8.62 38.55 -32.50
N GLY A 97 -8.64 38.34 -31.18
CA GLY A 97 -7.51 38.56 -30.29
C GLY A 97 -6.47 37.46 -30.37
N SER A 98 -5.21 37.82 -30.14
CA SER A 98 -4.10 36.86 -30.04
C SER A 98 -4.09 36.18 -28.67
N THR A 99 -3.96 34.87 -28.65
CA THR A 99 -3.86 34.06 -27.43
C THR A 99 -2.43 33.74 -27.00
N ALA A 100 -1.41 34.40 -27.58
CA ALA A 100 0.00 34.08 -27.33
C ALA A 100 0.39 34.03 -25.84
N THR A 101 -0.28 34.84 -25.01
CA THR A 101 -0.08 34.95 -23.56
C THR A 101 -1.28 34.47 -22.74
N VAL A 102 -2.21 33.74 -23.37
CA VAL A 102 -3.47 33.31 -22.77
C VAL A 102 -3.52 31.77 -22.70
N PRO A 103 -2.82 31.16 -21.72
CA PRO A 103 -2.88 29.71 -21.50
C PRO A 103 -4.28 29.28 -21.05
N LEU A 104 -4.65 28.03 -21.37
CA LEU A 104 -5.90 27.43 -20.92
C LEU A 104 -5.78 26.88 -19.50
N PHE A 105 -4.68 26.19 -19.21
CA PHE A 105 -4.39 25.57 -17.93
C PHE A 105 -3.23 26.26 -17.20
N GLY A 106 -3.30 26.28 -15.87
CA GLY A 106 -2.21 26.63 -14.97
C GLY A 106 -1.80 25.42 -14.13
N GLY A 107 -0.83 25.64 -13.25
CA GLY A 107 -0.23 24.57 -12.44
C GLY A 107 0.90 23.85 -13.19
N THR A 108 1.54 22.91 -12.50
CA THR A 108 2.69 22.15 -13.01
C THR A 108 2.55 20.65 -12.84
N ASP A 109 1.55 20.20 -12.08
CA ASP A 109 1.39 18.82 -11.64
C ASP A 109 -0.10 18.47 -11.48
N ALA A 110 -0.40 17.21 -11.13
CA ALA A 110 -1.78 16.75 -11.03
C ALA A 110 -2.53 17.40 -9.86
N ARG A 111 -1.80 17.86 -8.84
CA ARG A 111 -2.37 18.51 -7.66
C ARG A 111 -2.74 19.97 -7.91
N THR A 112 -1.97 20.66 -8.76
CA THR A 112 -2.05 22.11 -8.98
C THR A 112 -2.72 22.49 -10.30
N ILE A 113 -3.01 21.51 -11.17
CA ILE A 113 -3.69 21.75 -12.44
C ILE A 113 -5.00 22.52 -12.21
N THR A 114 -5.17 23.60 -12.97
CA THR A 114 -6.38 24.43 -12.90
C THR A 114 -6.69 25.03 -14.25
N VAL A 115 -7.97 25.30 -14.52
CA VAL A 115 -8.40 26.07 -15.70
C VAL A 115 -8.23 27.56 -15.39
N LEU A 116 -7.54 28.29 -16.26
CA LEU A 116 -7.31 29.74 -16.10
C LEU A 116 -8.38 30.59 -16.79
N LEU A 117 -8.97 30.09 -17.87
CA LEU A 117 -10.09 30.74 -18.56
C LEU A 117 -11.38 30.52 -17.76
N THR A 118 -11.77 31.53 -16.97
CA THR A 118 -12.96 31.51 -16.12
C THR A 118 -13.82 32.76 -16.35
N GLY A 119 -15.11 32.70 -15.97
CA GLY A 119 -16.08 33.77 -16.19
C GLY A 119 -16.92 33.63 -17.46
N ALA A 120 -17.86 34.57 -17.67
CA ALA A 120 -18.85 34.48 -18.73
C ALA A 120 -18.24 34.47 -20.15
N ASP A 121 -17.11 35.14 -20.34
CA ASP A 121 -16.42 35.26 -21.63
C ASP A 121 -15.27 34.26 -21.82
N ALA A 122 -15.09 33.30 -20.90
CA ALA A 122 -13.97 32.36 -20.94
C ALA A 122 -13.87 31.60 -22.28
N GLY A 123 -15.01 31.12 -22.80
CA GLY A 123 -15.06 30.40 -24.06
C GLY A 123 -14.66 31.25 -25.27
N ARG A 124 -14.81 32.58 -25.19
CA ARG A 124 -14.46 33.49 -26.29
C ARG A 124 -12.94 33.64 -26.45
N LYS A 125 -12.18 33.39 -25.39
CA LYS A 125 -10.70 33.50 -25.33
C LYS A 125 -9.97 32.23 -25.76
N ILE A 126 -10.70 31.21 -26.21
CA ILE A 126 -10.09 29.99 -26.74
C ILE A 126 -9.55 30.29 -28.14
N GLY A 127 -8.27 30.03 -28.36
CA GLY A 127 -7.61 30.27 -29.65
C GLY A 127 -7.96 29.16 -30.62
N ALA A 128 -9.13 29.22 -31.26
CA ALA A 128 -9.62 28.15 -32.14
C ALA A 128 -9.06 28.23 -33.57
N ALA A 129 -8.60 29.41 -34.00
CA ALA A 129 -8.11 29.67 -35.34
C ALA A 129 -6.60 30.02 -35.34
N LEU A 130 -5.96 29.97 -36.51
CA LEU A 130 -4.57 30.42 -36.71
C LEU A 130 -4.50 31.71 -37.53
N SER A 131 -5.57 32.07 -38.23
CA SER A 131 -5.78 33.37 -38.87
C SER A 131 -7.14 33.97 -38.50
N THR A 132 -7.37 35.20 -38.93
CA THR A 132 -8.67 35.88 -38.79
C THR A 132 -9.62 35.57 -39.96
N ASP A 133 -9.27 34.63 -40.83
CA ASP A 133 -10.07 34.32 -42.00
C ASP A 133 -11.37 33.63 -41.61
N PRO A 134 -12.52 33.99 -42.21
CA PRO A 134 -13.79 33.34 -41.92
C PRO A 134 -13.71 31.82 -42.13
N GLY A 135 -14.00 31.07 -41.05
CA GLY A 135 -14.05 29.62 -41.07
C GLY A 135 -12.75 28.90 -40.74
N ASP A 136 -11.67 29.61 -40.41
CA ASP A 136 -10.46 28.95 -39.94
C ASP A 136 -10.69 28.29 -38.56
N ASN A 137 -10.43 26.99 -38.48
CA ASN A 137 -10.53 26.18 -37.28
C ASN A 137 -9.30 25.27 -37.10
N GLN A 138 -8.19 25.58 -37.77
CA GLN A 138 -7.00 24.74 -37.77
C GLN A 138 -6.46 24.47 -36.36
N ASN A 139 -6.51 25.45 -35.47
CA ASN A 139 -6.02 25.24 -34.10
C ASN A 139 -6.95 24.36 -33.27
N ALA A 140 -8.27 24.46 -33.49
CA ALA A 140 -9.23 23.54 -32.90
C ALA A 140 -9.04 22.09 -33.41
N LEU A 141 -8.71 21.91 -34.68
CA LEU A 141 -8.36 20.59 -35.23
C LEU A 141 -7.06 20.06 -34.61
N ASN A 142 -6.04 20.91 -34.45
CA ASN A 142 -4.81 20.54 -33.74
C ASN A 142 -5.08 20.06 -32.31
N LEU A 143 -6.01 20.71 -31.61
CA LEU A 143 -6.43 20.30 -30.27
C LEU A 143 -7.18 18.97 -30.28
N ALA A 144 -8.05 18.74 -31.26
CA ALA A 144 -8.76 17.47 -31.42
C ALA A 144 -7.80 16.30 -31.72
N ASP A 145 -6.77 16.55 -32.55
CA ASP A 145 -5.72 15.58 -32.88
C ASP A 145 -4.87 15.17 -31.68
N LEU A 146 -4.85 15.98 -30.62
CA LEU A 146 -4.08 15.67 -29.41
C LEU A 146 -4.54 14.35 -28.76
N ARG A 147 -5.82 13.99 -28.92
CA ARG A 147 -6.38 12.72 -28.41
C ARG A 147 -5.68 11.49 -28.97
N THR A 148 -5.28 11.53 -30.24
CA THR A 148 -4.69 10.38 -30.96
C THR A 148 -3.18 10.52 -31.13
N ARG A 149 -2.62 11.72 -30.91
CA ARG A 149 -1.20 11.97 -30.99
C ARG A 149 -0.46 11.36 -29.81
N THR A 150 0.65 10.70 -30.10
CA THR A 150 1.56 10.16 -29.09
C THR A 150 2.47 11.27 -28.55
N GLN A 151 2.77 11.21 -27.26
CA GLN A 151 3.61 12.19 -26.58
C GLN A 151 4.93 11.57 -26.19
N ALA A 152 6.04 12.21 -26.57
CA ALA A 152 7.38 11.71 -26.24
C ALA A 152 7.62 11.63 -24.72
N ALA A 153 7.10 12.63 -23.98
CA ALA A 153 7.17 12.68 -22.52
C ALA A 153 6.41 11.52 -21.83
N LEU A 154 5.43 10.92 -22.52
CA LEU A 154 4.65 9.77 -22.05
C LEU A 154 5.15 8.45 -22.64
N GLY A 155 6.44 8.36 -23.01
CA GLY A 155 7.00 7.14 -23.59
C GLY A 155 6.44 6.80 -24.98
N LYS A 156 5.99 7.79 -25.75
CA LYS A 156 5.28 7.64 -27.03
C LYS A 156 3.90 6.98 -26.91
N ALA A 157 3.26 7.06 -25.76
CA ALA A 157 1.84 6.72 -25.59
C ALA A 157 0.94 7.92 -25.95
N THR A 158 -0.32 7.65 -26.28
CA THR A 158 -1.38 8.67 -26.29
C THR A 158 -1.78 9.00 -24.85
N PHE A 159 -2.46 10.12 -24.61
CA PHE A 159 -2.98 10.45 -23.27
C PHE A 159 -3.89 9.33 -22.72
N SER A 160 -4.79 8.79 -23.54
CA SER A 160 -5.66 7.69 -23.14
C SER A 160 -4.89 6.39 -22.89
N GLY A 161 -3.87 6.10 -23.70
CA GLY A 161 -3.03 4.91 -23.52
C GLY A 161 -2.23 4.97 -22.22
N TYR A 162 -1.56 6.10 -21.98
CA TYR A 162 -0.76 6.29 -20.76
C TYR A 162 -1.62 6.17 -19.49
N LEU A 163 -2.82 6.78 -19.48
CA LEU A 163 -3.73 6.67 -18.34
C LEU A 163 -4.27 5.25 -18.15
N ALA A 164 -4.53 4.52 -19.24
CA ALA A 164 -4.91 3.10 -19.18
C ALA A 164 -3.78 2.24 -18.60
N ASP A 165 -2.54 2.49 -19.01
CA ASP A 165 -1.36 1.78 -18.50
C ASP A 165 -1.13 2.08 -17.02
N LEU A 166 -1.25 3.34 -16.60
CA LEU A 166 -1.13 3.75 -15.19
C LEU A 166 -2.19 3.08 -14.31
N THR A 167 -3.46 3.15 -14.72
CA THR A 167 -4.56 2.50 -13.97
C THR A 167 -4.43 0.98 -13.98
N GLY A 168 -3.96 0.39 -15.08
CA GLY A 168 -3.64 -1.03 -15.20
C GLY A 168 -2.54 -1.46 -14.24
N ALA A 169 -1.44 -0.71 -14.16
CA ALA A 169 -0.32 -1.00 -13.27
C ALA A 169 -0.72 -0.98 -11.80
N VAL A 170 -1.50 0.03 -11.38
CA VAL A 170 -2.05 0.11 -10.01
C VAL A 170 -2.99 -1.07 -9.74
N GLY A 171 -3.87 -1.40 -10.68
CA GLY A 171 -4.80 -2.53 -10.56
C GLY A 171 -4.07 -3.87 -10.46
N GLU A 172 -3.04 -4.09 -11.27
CA GLU A 172 -2.19 -5.28 -11.24
C GLU A 172 -1.43 -5.38 -9.91
N GLY A 173 -0.86 -4.27 -9.43
CA GLY A 173 -0.20 -4.22 -8.13
C GLY A 173 -1.13 -4.61 -6.98
N ALA A 174 -2.35 -4.07 -6.98
CA ALA A 174 -3.37 -4.41 -5.99
C ALA A 174 -3.82 -5.88 -6.07
N ALA A 175 -3.96 -6.44 -7.28
CA ALA A 175 -4.27 -7.86 -7.47
C ALA A 175 -3.14 -8.75 -6.93
N ARG A 176 -1.88 -8.46 -7.30
CA ARG A 176 -0.70 -9.17 -6.81
C ARG A 176 -0.57 -9.13 -5.29
N ALA A 177 -0.84 -7.98 -4.68
CA ALA A 177 -0.82 -7.84 -3.22
C ALA A 177 -1.89 -8.72 -2.56
N ARG A 178 -3.11 -8.77 -3.13
CA ARG A 178 -4.20 -9.62 -2.62
C ARG A 178 -3.87 -11.10 -2.74
N ASP A 179 -3.37 -11.54 -3.88
CA ASP A 179 -2.99 -12.95 -4.10
C ASP A 179 -1.86 -13.38 -3.16
N THR A 180 -0.87 -12.49 -2.95
CA THR A 180 0.23 -12.73 -2.01
C THR A 180 -0.26 -12.83 -0.56
N ALA A 181 -1.21 -11.98 -0.17
CA ALA A 181 -1.82 -12.04 1.16
C ALA A 181 -2.57 -13.37 1.38
N GLN A 182 -3.37 -13.81 0.40
CA GLN A 182 -4.08 -15.09 0.46
C GLN A 182 -3.13 -16.29 0.54
N ALA A 183 -2.05 -16.27 -0.25
CA ALA A 183 -1.04 -17.33 -0.20
C ALA A 183 -0.33 -17.39 1.16
N SER A 184 -0.02 -16.22 1.74
CA SER A 184 0.61 -16.11 3.06
C SER A 184 -0.30 -16.60 4.19
N GLU A 185 -1.60 -16.28 4.10
CA GLU A 185 -2.62 -16.76 5.05
C GLU A 185 -2.80 -18.28 4.97
N ALA A 186 -2.86 -18.83 3.75
CA ALA A 186 -2.93 -20.28 3.55
C ALA A 186 -1.70 -21.00 4.12
N LEU A 187 -0.50 -20.45 3.89
CA LEU A 187 0.75 -20.98 4.46
C LEU A 187 0.75 -20.90 5.98
N GLN A 188 0.32 -19.77 6.55
CA GLN A 188 0.20 -19.59 8.00
C GLN A 188 -0.73 -20.66 8.58
N GLN A 189 -1.89 -20.88 7.98
CA GLN A 189 -2.85 -21.88 8.45
C GLN A 189 -2.30 -23.31 8.35
N GLN A 190 -1.57 -23.63 7.28
CA GLN A 190 -0.90 -24.92 7.14
C GLN A 190 0.16 -25.13 8.23
N LEU A 191 0.99 -24.12 8.50
CA LEU A 191 2.02 -24.20 9.54
C LEU A 191 1.40 -24.30 10.94
N GLN A 192 0.30 -23.59 11.19
CA GLN A 192 -0.46 -23.68 12.42
C GLN A 192 -0.99 -25.12 12.62
N ASN A 193 -1.62 -25.70 11.60
CA ASN A 193 -2.12 -27.08 11.65
C ASN A 193 -1.00 -28.10 11.87
N GLN A 194 0.17 -27.92 11.24
CA GLN A 194 1.32 -28.79 11.49
C GLN A 194 1.83 -28.66 12.92
N ARG A 195 1.98 -27.43 13.41
CA ARG A 195 2.39 -27.18 14.80
C ARG A 195 1.40 -27.81 15.78
N ASP A 196 0.11 -27.65 15.55
CA ASP A 196 -0.95 -28.20 16.40
C ASP A 196 -1.03 -29.73 16.26
N SER A 197 -0.59 -30.32 15.14
CA SER A 197 -0.43 -31.78 14.99
C SER A 197 0.74 -32.35 15.79
N PHE A 198 1.84 -31.60 15.95
CA PHE A 198 3.02 -32.04 16.72
C PHE A 198 2.90 -31.70 18.21
N SER A 199 2.36 -30.53 18.52
CA SER A 199 2.21 -29.99 19.87
C SER A 199 0.83 -30.24 20.47
N GLY A 200 -0.10 -30.77 19.68
CA GLY A 200 -1.45 -31.12 20.13
C GLY A 200 -1.41 -32.39 20.96
N VAL A 201 -1.77 -32.27 22.23
CA VAL A 201 -1.99 -33.41 23.11
C VAL A 201 -3.32 -34.04 22.72
N ASN A 202 -3.30 -35.30 22.31
CA ASN A 202 -4.55 -36.03 22.10
C ASN A 202 -5.16 -36.37 23.46
N LEU A 203 -6.17 -35.59 23.89
CA LEU A 203 -6.84 -35.74 25.19
C LEU A 203 -7.34 -37.16 25.45
N ASN A 204 -7.73 -37.91 24.41
CA ASN A 204 -8.17 -39.30 24.57
C ASN A 204 -7.00 -40.25 24.87
N GLU A 205 -5.85 -39.99 24.27
CA GLU A 205 -4.63 -40.77 24.48
C GLU A 205 -4.03 -40.45 25.85
N GLU A 206 -4.05 -39.18 26.25
CA GLU A 206 -3.67 -38.77 27.60
C GLU A 206 -4.64 -39.31 28.67
N LEU A 207 -5.95 -39.29 28.43
CA LEU A 207 -6.94 -39.91 29.32
C LEU A 207 -6.74 -41.42 29.45
N THR A 208 -6.42 -42.10 28.34
CA THR A 208 -6.13 -43.55 28.34
C THR A 208 -4.87 -43.84 29.14
N ASN A 209 -3.81 -43.05 28.96
CA ASN A 209 -2.58 -43.17 29.74
C ASN A 209 -2.83 -42.87 31.22
N LEU A 210 -3.64 -41.86 31.54
CA LEU A 210 -4.03 -41.51 32.90
C LEU A 210 -4.83 -42.63 33.57
N LEU A 211 -5.81 -43.22 32.87
CA LEU A 211 -6.52 -44.43 33.33
C LEU A 211 -5.57 -45.62 33.54
N ARG A 212 -4.59 -45.81 32.65
CA ARG A 212 -3.57 -46.85 32.80
C ARG A 212 -2.73 -46.62 34.06
N TYR A 213 -2.29 -45.38 34.30
CA TYR A 213 -1.51 -45.03 35.50
C TYR A 213 -2.35 -45.16 36.78
N GLN A 214 -3.63 -44.78 36.75
CA GLN A 214 -4.55 -44.98 37.88
C GLN A 214 -4.73 -46.46 38.21
N ARG A 215 -4.94 -47.32 37.20
CA ARG A 215 -5.05 -48.78 37.39
C ARG A 215 -3.74 -49.39 37.89
N ALA A 216 -2.60 -48.98 37.35
CA ALA A 216 -1.30 -49.44 37.80
C ALA A 216 -1.02 -49.02 39.26
N PHE A 217 -1.44 -47.83 39.66
CA PHE A 217 -1.33 -47.35 41.05
C PHE A 217 -2.22 -48.17 42.00
N GLN A 218 -3.47 -48.43 41.62
CA GLN A 218 -4.38 -49.30 42.38
C GLN A 218 -3.81 -50.71 42.56
N ALA A 219 -3.32 -51.33 41.47
CA ALA A 219 -2.68 -52.64 41.54
C ALA A 219 -1.42 -52.63 42.41
N SER A 220 -0.62 -51.56 42.37
CA SER A 220 0.58 -51.42 43.21
C SER A 220 0.21 -51.29 44.70
N ALA A 221 -0.86 -50.56 45.02
CA ALA A 221 -1.37 -50.44 46.38
C ALA A 221 -1.89 -51.80 46.91
N GLU A 222 -2.57 -52.57 46.05
CA GLU A 222 -3.05 -53.91 46.39
C GLU A 222 -1.89 -54.88 46.62
N ALA A 223 -0.85 -54.84 45.78
CA ALA A 223 0.37 -55.61 46.00
C ALA A 223 1.08 -55.25 47.33
N MET A 224 1.10 -53.96 47.70
CA MET A 224 1.62 -53.54 49.02
C MET A 224 0.76 -54.07 50.18
N ASN A 225 -0.57 -54.09 50.04
CA ASN A 225 -1.44 -54.68 51.05
C ASN A 225 -1.18 -56.18 51.22
N VAL A 226 -1.00 -56.92 50.13
CA VAL A 226 -0.63 -58.35 50.16
C VAL A 226 0.74 -58.53 50.81
N ALA A 227 1.72 -57.69 50.48
CA ALA A 227 3.05 -57.75 51.10
C ALA A 227 2.98 -57.48 52.62
N ASN A 228 2.19 -56.49 53.06
CA ASN A 228 1.96 -56.22 54.48
C ASN A 228 1.28 -57.41 55.18
N GLN A 229 0.29 -58.04 54.55
CA GLN A 229 -0.36 -59.24 55.09
C GLN A 229 0.63 -60.39 55.28
N ILE A 230 1.48 -60.65 54.29
CA ILE A 230 2.53 -61.67 54.39
C ILE A 230 3.52 -61.33 55.52
N LEU A 231 3.88 -60.06 55.66
CA LEU A 231 4.80 -59.58 56.68
C LEU A 231 4.21 -59.73 58.09
N ASP A 232 2.93 -59.41 58.25
CA ASP A 232 2.17 -59.61 59.48
C ASP A 232 2.03 -61.11 59.83
N GLU A 233 1.73 -61.97 58.85
CA GLU A 233 1.70 -63.43 59.05
C GLU A 233 3.06 -63.97 59.50
N LEU A 234 4.15 -63.57 58.84
CA LEU A 234 5.51 -63.96 59.23
C LEU A 234 5.85 -63.50 60.65
N MET A 235 5.48 -62.27 61.02
CA MET A 235 5.67 -61.75 62.37
C MET A 235 4.82 -62.47 63.42
N SER A 236 3.65 -62.99 63.04
CA SER A 236 2.78 -63.79 63.93
C SER A 236 3.34 -65.18 64.22
N VAL A 237 4.08 -65.78 63.27
CA VAL A 237 4.70 -67.12 63.42
C VAL A 237 6.01 -67.06 64.22
N ILE A 238 6.67 -65.90 64.28
CA ILE A 238 7.93 -65.70 65.02
C ILE A 238 7.70 -65.35 66.51
N ARG A 239 6.47 -65.04 66.93
CA ARG A 239 6.11 -64.85 68.35
C ARG A 239 5.65 -66.15 69.01
#